data_AF-A0A923HWJ7-F1
#
_entry.id   AF-A0A923HWJ7-F1
#
_cell.length_a   1.000
_cell.length_b   1.000
_cell.length_c   1.000
_cell.angle_alpha   90.00
_cell.angle_beta   90.00
_cell.angle_gamma   90.00
#
_symmetry.space_group_name_H-M   'P 1'
#
loop_
_entity.id
_entity.type
_entity.pdbx_description
1 polymer ?
#
loop_
_entity_poly.entity_id
_entity_poly.type
_entity_poly.pdbx_seq_one_letter_code
_entity_poly.pdbx_strand_id
1 'polypeptide(L)'
;MLLWLVVIYWIISVGIGLYAARYVNNSKDFAVAGRSLPMYIVTATVFATWFGSETVLGISSTFVKEGLKGVVADPFGSSLCLIFVGLFFARPLYKMNLLT
;
A
#
# COMPACT_ATOMS: atom_id res chain seq x y z
N MET A 1 -11.10 17.47 -20.96
CA MET A 1 -9.69 17.46 -20.52
C MET A 1 -9.46 16.44 -19.40
N LEU A 2 -10.22 16.50 -18.29
CA LEU A 2 -10.07 15.59 -17.15
C LEU A 2 -10.36 14.12 -17.47
N LEU A 3 -11.42 13.85 -18.24
CA LEU A 3 -11.77 12.49 -18.69
C LEU A 3 -10.63 11.83 -19.48
N TRP A 4 -9.92 12.58 -20.32
CA TRP A 4 -8.80 12.03 -21.08
C TRP A 4 -7.64 11.59 -20.20
N LEU A 5 -7.32 12.37 -19.16
CA LEU A 5 -6.27 12.01 -18.20
C LEU A 5 -6.62 10.74 -17.42
N VAL A 6 -7.89 10.60 -17.01
CA VAL A 6 -8.37 9.39 -16.30
C VAL A 6 -8.28 8.17 -17.21
N VAL A 7 -8.76 8.28 -18.45
CA VAL A 7 -8.73 7.17 -19.41
C VAL A 7 -7.29 6.76 -19.73
N ILE A 8 -6.37 7.70 -19.92
CA ILE A 8 -4.94 7.42 -20.15
C ILE A 8 -4.32 6.72 -18.93
N TYR A 9 -4.56 7.24 -17.73
CA TYR A 9 -4.09 6.61 -16.49
C TYR A 9 -4.56 5.15 -16.39
N TRP A 10 -5.85 4.92 -16.67
CA TRP A 10 -6.44 3.59 -16.60
C TRP A 10 -5.82 2.63 -17.61
N ILE A 11 -5.64 3.06 -18.86
CA ILE A 11 -4.99 2.26 -19.91
C ILE A 11 -3.56 1.90 -19.51
N ILE A 12 -2.79 2.86 -18.98
CA ILE A 12 -1.41 2.62 -18.54
C ILE A 12 -1.39 1.64 -17.37
N SER A 13 -2.21 1.84 -16.34
CA SER A 13 -2.28 0.96 -15.17
C SER A 13 -2.66 -0.47 -15.54
N VAL A 14 -3.69 -0.65 -16.38
CA VAL A 14 -4.12 -1.97 -16.87
C VAL A 14 -3.02 -2.59 -17.75
N GLY A 15 -2.39 -1.80 -18.62
CA GLY A 15 -1.29 -2.25 -19.47
C GLY A 15 -0.10 -2.79 -18.68
N ILE A 16 0.31 -2.07 -17.62
CA ILE A 16 1.36 -2.53 -16.70
C ILE A 16 0.95 -3.84 -16.01
N GLY A 17 -0.30 -3.94 -15.55
CA GLY A 17 -0.83 -5.15 -14.92
C GLY A 17 -0.82 -6.36 -15.85
N LEU A 18 -1.26 -6.21 -17.10
CA LEU A 18 -1.25 -7.26 -18.12
C LEU A 18 0.17 -7.68 -18.49
N TYR A 19 1.10 -6.72 -18.58
CA TYR A 19 2.51 -7.01 -18.83
C TYR A 19 3.13 -7.79 -17.67
N ALA A 20 2.89 -7.35 -16.43
CA ALA A 20 3.36 -8.03 -15.22
C ALA A 20 2.79 -9.45 -15.07
N ALA A 21 1.54 -9.66 -15.47
CA ALA A 21 0.88 -10.97 -15.44
C ALA A 21 1.61 -12.03 -16.28
N ARG A 22 2.34 -11.63 -17.33
CA ARG A 22 3.16 -12.56 -18.15
C ARG A 22 4.33 -13.17 -17.37
N TYR A 23 4.76 -12.53 -16.27
CA TYR A 23 5.86 -13.00 -15.43
C TYR A 23 5.40 -13.90 -14.28
N VAL A 24 4.09 -14.04 -14.07
CA VAL A 24 3.52 -14.85 -12.99
C VAL A 24 3.29 -16.27 -13.49
N ASN A 25 4.07 -17.23 -12.98
CA ASN A 25 3.97 -18.64 -13.38
C ASN A 25 3.38 -19.55 -12.29
N ASN A 26 3.39 -19.13 -11.03
CA ASN A 26 2.93 -19.92 -9.89
C ASN A 26 2.22 -19.05 -8.84
N SER A 27 1.41 -19.66 -7.98
CA SER A 27 0.68 -18.98 -6.89
C SER A 27 1.62 -18.25 -5.92
N LYS A 28 2.84 -18.78 -5.71
CA LYS A 28 3.89 -18.10 -4.90
C LYS A 28 4.40 -16.81 -5.56
N ASP A 29 4.51 -16.79 -6.87
CA ASP A 29 4.96 -15.61 -7.62
C ASP A 29 3.85 -14.56 -7.65
N PHE A 30 2.59 -15.00 -7.72
CA PHE A 30 1.44 -14.10 -7.64
C PHE A 30 1.29 -13.44 -6.27
N ALA A 31 1.40 -14.22 -5.19
CA ALA A 31 1.08 -13.75 -3.84
C ALA A 31 2.25 -13.00 -3.17
N VAL A 32 3.48 -13.44 -3.38
CA VAL A 32 4.66 -12.92 -2.65
C VAL A 32 5.82 -12.52 -3.56
N ALA A 33 5.63 -12.51 -4.89
CA ALA A 33 6.65 -12.21 -5.89
C ALA A 33 7.97 -12.97 -5.64
N GLY A 34 7.88 -14.23 -5.20
CA GLY A 34 9.04 -15.07 -4.90
C GLY A 34 9.95 -14.55 -3.77
N ARG A 35 9.51 -13.57 -2.96
CA ARG A 35 10.28 -12.90 -1.89
C ARG A 35 11.59 -12.24 -2.37
N SER A 36 11.70 -11.92 -3.65
CA SER A 36 12.87 -11.28 -4.24
C SER A 36 12.75 -9.75 -4.32
N LEU A 37 11.61 -9.19 -3.92
CA LEU A 37 11.36 -7.76 -3.97
C LEU A 37 12.29 -7.01 -3.00
N PRO A 38 13.03 -5.99 -3.47
CA PRO A 38 13.88 -5.18 -2.62
C PRO A 38 13.04 -4.32 -1.67
N MET A 39 13.61 -4.01 -0.49
CA MET A 39 12.90 -3.37 0.62
C MET A 39 12.21 -2.06 0.22
N TYR A 40 12.81 -1.25 -0.65
CA TYR A 40 12.21 0.01 -1.08
C TYR A 40 10.91 -0.17 -1.86
N ILE A 41 10.77 -1.24 -2.66
CA ILE A 41 9.52 -1.54 -3.37
C ILE A 41 8.47 -2.00 -2.37
N VAL A 42 8.84 -2.86 -1.42
CA VAL A 42 7.93 -3.35 -0.37
C VAL A 42 7.41 -2.19 0.49
N THR A 43 8.28 -1.26 0.88
CA THR A 43 7.86 -0.06 1.62
C THR A 43 6.93 0.80 0.78
N ALA A 44 7.23 1.02 -0.50
CA ALA A 44 6.40 1.81 -1.40
C ALA A 44 5.02 1.18 -1.65
N THR A 45 4.94 -0.15 -1.78
CA THR A 45 3.66 -0.85 -1.97
C THR A 45 2.82 -0.82 -0.70
N VAL A 46 3.42 -1.07 0.47
CA VAL A 46 2.73 -0.95 1.77
C VAL A 46 2.21 0.47 1.99
N PHE A 47 3.01 1.48 1.65
CA PHE A 47 2.60 2.88 1.69
C PHE A 47 1.45 3.17 0.73
N ALA A 48 1.54 2.71 -0.51
CA ALA A 48 0.50 2.90 -1.53
C ALA A 48 -0.84 2.23 -1.16
N THR A 49 -0.81 1.07 -0.48
CA THR A 49 -2.03 0.40 0.02
C THR A 49 -2.69 1.18 1.15
N TRP A 50 -1.90 1.86 1.98
CA TRP A 50 -2.40 2.59 3.14
C TRP A 50 -2.90 4.01 2.79
N PHE A 51 -2.24 4.69 1.84
CA PHE A 51 -2.64 6.01 1.33
C PHE A 51 -3.72 5.89 0.24
N GLY A 52 -4.92 5.49 0.65
CA GLY A 52 -6.10 5.41 -0.21
C GLY A 52 -6.86 6.73 -0.39
N SER A 53 -7.91 6.72 -1.22
CA SER A 53 -8.80 7.87 -1.39
C SER A 53 -9.48 8.29 -0.09
N GLU A 54 -9.70 7.34 0.81
CA GLU A 54 -10.33 7.58 2.12
C GLU A 54 -9.45 8.45 3.01
N THR A 55 -8.16 8.14 3.15
CA THR A 55 -7.26 8.92 4.01
C THR A 55 -7.03 10.32 3.44
N VAL A 56 -6.89 10.46 2.12
CA VAL A 56 -6.70 11.76 1.48
C VAL A 56 -7.91 12.69 1.66
N LEU A 57 -9.12 12.18 1.46
CA LEU A 57 -10.35 12.97 1.60
C LEU A 57 -10.81 13.11 3.07
N GLY A 58 -10.63 12.07 3.86
CA GLY A 58 -11.02 12.00 5.27
C GLY A 58 -10.16 12.90 6.14
N ILE A 59 -8.83 12.79 6.05
CA ILE A 59 -7.89 13.58 6.85
C ILE A 59 -8.04 15.07 6.55
N SER A 60 -8.22 15.44 5.28
CA SER A 60 -8.46 16.85 4.91
C SER A 60 -9.77 17.38 5.49
N SER A 61 -10.84 16.57 5.53
CA SER A 61 -12.11 16.96 6.16
C SER A 61 -12.03 17.10 7.68
N THR A 62 -11.29 16.21 8.35
CA THR A 62 -11.07 16.24 9.81
C THR A 62 -10.14 17.39 10.20
N PHE A 63 -9.11 17.65 9.39
CA PHE A 63 -8.22 18.81 9.56
C PHE A 63 -8.99 20.14 9.56
N VAL A 64 -9.96 20.29 8.66
CA VAL A 64 -10.80 21.50 8.58
C VAL A 64 -11.69 21.65 9.82
N LYS A 65 -12.11 20.55 10.46
CA LYS A 65 -13.02 20.58 11.62
C LYS A 65 -12.30 20.68 12.97
N GLU A 66 -11.21 19.95 13.15
CA GLU A 66 -10.54 19.78 14.46
C GLU A 66 -9.11 20.35 14.49
N GLY A 67 -8.64 20.92 13.38
CA GLY A 67 -7.30 21.46 13.24
C GLY A 67 -6.21 20.39 13.37
N LEU A 68 -5.00 20.82 13.70
CA LEU A 68 -3.84 19.91 13.83
C LEU A 68 -4.01 18.85 14.91
N LYS A 69 -4.85 19.08 15.94
CA LYS A 69 -5.04 18.15 17.07
C LYS A 69 -5.81 16.89 16.68
N GLY A 70 -6.83 16.99 15.84
CA GLY A 70 -7.59 15.82 15.34
C GLY A 70 -6.78 14.95 14.38
N VAL A 71 -5.80 15.55 13.69
CA VAL A 71 -4.97 14.87 12.68
C VAL A 71 -3.71 14.24 13.27
N VAL A 72 -3.35 14.45 14.55
CA VAL A 72 -2.13 13.83 15.13
C VAL A 72 -2.22 12.30 15.20
N ALA A 73 -3.44 11.76 15.36
CA ALA A 73 -3.64 10.31 15.44
C ALA A 73 -3.31 9.60 14.11
N ASP A 74 -3.64 10.23 12.98
CA ASP A 74 -3.52 9.63 11.64
C ASP A 74 -2.09 9.40 11.13
N PRO A 75 -1.06 10.21 11.44
CA PRO A 75 0.33 9.94 11.11
C PRO A 75 1.12 9.33 12.27
N PHE A 76 0.89 9.73 13.54
CA PHE A 76 1.69 9.23 14.65
C PHE A 76 1.18 7.90 15.21
N GLY A 77 -0.14 7.74 15.35
CA GLY A 77 -0.74 6.51 15.87
C GLY A 77 -0.58 5.33 14.91
N SER A 78 -0.84 5.58 13.63
CA SER A 78 -0.65 4.59 12.55
C SER A 78 0.81 4.20 12.33
N SER A 79 1.76 5.17 12.34
CA SER A 79 3.18 4.86 12.22
C SER A 79 3.70 4.05 13.41
N LEU A 80 3.26 4.38 14.63
CA LEU A 80 3.57 3.57 15.82
C LEU A 80 2.99 2.16 15.68
N CYS A 81 1.76 2.02 15.23
CA CYS A 81 1.13 0.72 15.00
C CYS A 81 1.93 -0.12 13.98
N LEU A 82 2.36 0.46 12.86
CA LEU A 82 3.20 -0.20 11.86
C LEU A 82 4.54 -0.65 12.45
N ILE A 83 5.18 0.17 13.29
CA ILE A 83 6.42 -0.19 13.98
C ILE A 83 6.18 -1.37 14.95
N PHE A 84 5.11 -1.34 15.73
CA PHE A 84 4.75 -2.42 16.65
C PHE A 84 4.44 -3.72 15.91
N VAL A 85 3.63 -3.67 14.85
CA VAL A 85 3.32 -4.84 14.02
C VAL A 85 4.58 -5.39 13.35
N GLY A 86 5.44 -4.51 12.83
CA GLY A 86 6.74 -4.88 12.25
C GLY A 86 7.66 -5.58 13.24
N LEU A 87 7.74 -5.10 14.49
CA LEU A 87 8.62 -5.66 15.51
C LEU A 87 8.11 -6.99 16.07
N PHE A 88 6.82 -7.07 16.39
CA PHE A 88 6.25 -8.21 17.11
C PHE A 88 5.67 -9.29 16.20
N PHE A 89 5.00 -8.91 15.10
CA PHE A 89 4.25 -9.84 14.26
C PHE A 89 4.96 -10.22 12.96
N ALA A 90 5.78 -9.32 12.38
CA ALA A 90 6.42 -9.63 11.08
C ALA A 90 7.39 -10.82 11.15
N ARG A 91 8.21 -10.92 12.22
CA ARG A 91 9.15 -12.04 12.41
C ARG A 91 8.46 -13.41 12.55
N PRO A 92 7.44 -13.61 13.41
CA PRO A 92 6.75 -14.88 13.49
C PRO A 92 5.95 -15.22 12.22
N LEU A 93 5.25 -14.26 11.60
CA LEU A 93 4.53 -14.51 10.34
C LEU A 93 5.47 -14.91 9.20
N TYR A 94 6.62 -14.25 9.07
CA TYR A 94 7.59 -14.58 8.03
C TYR A 94 8.12 -16.02 8.16
N LYS A 95 8.27 -16.52 9.39
CA LYS A 95 8.70 -17.91 9.66
C LYS A 95 7.64 -18.95 9.32
N MET A 96 6.36 -18.60 9.35
CA MET A 96 5.25 -19.52 9.06
C MET A 96 5.07 -19.80 7.55
N ASN A 97 5.87 -19.16 6.70
CA ASN A 97 5.91 -19.40 5.26
C ASN A 97 4.53 -19.22 4.59
N LEU A 98 3.72 -18.32 5.13
CA LEU A 98 2.36 -18.05 4.68
C LEU A 98 2.37 -17.38 3.30
N LEU A 99 1.34 -17.67 2.51
CA LEU A 99 1.07 -17.04 1.21
C LEU A 99 0.13 -15.82 1.34
N THR A 100 -0.38 -15.57 2.54
CA THR A 100 -1.34 -14.53 2.94
C THR A 100 -1.00 -14.07 4.35
#